data_AF-A0A3G6RKK0-F1
#
_entry.id   AF-A0A3G6RKK0-F1
#
_cell.length_a   1.000
_cell.length_b   1.000
_cell.length_c   1.000
_cell.angle_alpha   90.00
_cell.angle_beta   90.00
_cell.angle_gamma   90.00
#
_symmetry.space_group_name_H-M   'P 1'
#
loop_
_entity.id
_entity.type
_entity.pdbx_description
1 polymer ?
#
loop_
_entity_poly.entity_id
_entity_poly.type
_entity_poly.pdbx_seq_one_letter_code
_entity_poly.pdbx_strand_id
1 'polypeptide(L)' 'MAFMASNDLDITRADTFVEGKSVKQGAQITMGADLKALINIQTGKCTPVLFFLNNEQYKLLSSGNTDLETLKSKQ' A
#
# COMPACT_ATOMS: atom_id res chain seq x y z
N MET A 1 13.19 9.82 -11.54
CA MET A 1 13.23 8.34 -11.57
C MET A 1 12.81 7.85 -10.20
N ALA A 2 11.60 7.30 -10.07
CA ALA A 2 11.17 6.71 -8.81
C ALA A 2 11.90 5.37 -8.64
N PHE A 3 12.63 5.25 -7.53
CA PHE A 3 13.29 4.03 -7.10
C PHE A 3 12.20 2.98 -6.80
N MET A 4 11.91 2.11 -7.76
CA MET A 4 11.02 0.96 -7.53
C MET A 4 11.90 -0.24 -7.27
N ALA A 5 12.17 -0.49 -5.99
CA ALA A 5 12.86 -1.68 -5.52
C ALA A 5 12.20 -2.93 -6.08
N SER A 6 13.01 -3.93 -6.43
CA SER A 6 12.57 -5.30 -6.71
C SER A 6 11.63 -5.74 -5.58
N ASN A 7 10.36 -5.93 -5.90
CA ASN A 7 9.31 -6.03 -4.88
C ASN A 7 9.17 -7.49 -4.40
N ASP A 8 10.21 -8.00 -3.74
CA ASP A 8 10.17 -9.22 -2.91
C ASP A 8 9.60 -8.92 -1.51
N LEU A 9 8.80 -7.85 -1.39
CA LEU A 9 8.19 -7.46 -0.13
C LEU A 9 6.87 -8.22 0.05
N ASP A 10 6.74 -8.92 1.18
CA ASP A 10 5.48 -9.52 1.63
C ASP A 10 4.53 -8.40 2.12
N ILE A 11 3.82 -7.79 1.18
CA ILE A 11 2.94 -6.64 1.45
C ILE A 11 1.54 -7.15 1.76
N THR A 12 1.08 -6.89 2.98
CA THR A 12 -0.33 -7.03 3.34
C THR A 12 -1.07 -5.72 3.05
N ARG A 13 -2.24 -5.80 2.40
CA ARG A 13 -3.05 -4.65 1.98
C ARG A 13 -4.23 -4.43 2.92
N ALA A 14 -4.48 -3.17 3.27
CA ALA A 14 -5.72 -2.74 3.94
C ALA A 14 -6.43 -1.70 3.07
N ASP A 15 -7.68 -1.98 2.69
CA ASP A 15 -8.46 -1.15 1.76
C ASP A 15 -9.42 -0.18 2.46
N THR A 16 -9.34 -0.09 3.79
CA THR A 16 -10.28 0.69 4.59
C THR A 16 -9.74 2.09 4.83
N PHE A 17 -10.21 3.05 4.03
CA PHE A 17 -10.10 4.46 4.36
C PHE A 17 -11.20 4.83 5.36
N VAL A 18 -10.80 5.36 6.53
CA VAL A 18 -11.74 5.77 7.58
C VAL A 18 -11.99 7.27 7.50
N GLU A 19 -10.93 8.07 7.56
CA GLU A 19 -11.02 9.52 7.42
C GLU A 19 -9.71 10.15 6.97
N GLY A 20 -9.80 11.36 6.43
CA GLY A 20 -8.64 12.18 6.08
C GLY A 20 -8.93 13.64 6.38
N LYS A 21 -8.02 14.30 7.09
CA LYS A 21 -8.15 15.72 7.46
C LYS A 21 -6.92 16.48 7.00
N SER A 22 -7.17 17.56 6.25
CA SER A 22 -6.13 18.54 5.95
C SER A 22 -5.78 19.28 7.24
N VAL A 23 -4.51 19.34 7.58
CA VAL A 23 -4.01 20.06 8.75
C VAL A 23 -3.08 21.19 8.30
N LYS A 24 -2.68 22.08 9.22
CA LYS A 24 -1.80 23.22 8.88
C LYS A 24 -0.48 22.79 8.24
N GLN A 25 0.00 21.58 8.56
CA GLN A 25 1.20 21.01 7.95
C GLN A 25 0.93 19.53 7.60
N GLY A 26 0.74 19.27 6.32
CA GLY A 26 0.47 17.93 5.81
C GLY A 26 -0.98 17.49 5.93
N ALA A 27 -1.20 16.19 5.87
CA ALA A 27 -2.51 15.57 6.03
C ALA A 27 -2.42 14.45 7.07
N GLN A 28 -3.46 14.31 7.88
CA GLN A 28 -3.64 13.14 8.72
C GLN A 28 -4.62 12.20 8.03
N ILE A 29 -4.21 10.96 7.84
CA ILE A 29 -5.04 9.89 7.25
C ILE A 29 -5.20 8.80 8.30
N THR A 30 -6.45 8.40 8.51
CA THR A 30 -6.83 7.28 9.38
C THR A 30 -7.26 6.12 8.49
N MET A 31 -6.53 5.01 8.59
CA MET A 31 -6.82 3.77 7.87
C MET A 31 -7.23 2.68 8.86
N GLY A 32 -8.16 1.82 8.45
CA GLY A 32 -8.46 0.58 9.18
C GLY A 32 -7.40 -0.48 8.87
N ALA A 33 -7.10 -1.33 9.84
CA ALA A 33 -6.27 -2.52 9.68
C ALA A 33 -6.84 -3.66 10.53
N ASP A 34 -6.63 -4.90 10.08
CA ASP A 34 -7.00 -6.05 10.90
C ASP A 34 -6.11 -6.16 12.15
N LEU A 35 -6.58 -6.93 13.14
CA LEU A 35 -5.91 -7.06 14.42
C LEU A 35 -4.49 -7.65 14.29
N LYS A 36 -4.27 -8.59 13.36
CA LYS A 36 -2.97 -9.23 13.16
C LYS A 36 -1.95 -8.22 12.61
N ALA A 37 -2.36 -7.42 11.63
CA ALA A 37 -1.54 -6.36 11.07
C ALA A 37 -1.16 -5.30 12.13
N LEU A 38 -2.12 -4.87 12.95
CA LEU A 38 -1.86 -3.94 14.06
C LEU A 38 -0.84 -4.48 15.06
N ILE A 39 -0.99 -5.75 15.49
CA ILE A 39 -0.04 -6.40 16.39
C ILE A 39 1.35 -6.47 15.77
N ASN A 40 1.45 -6.83 14.49
CA ASN A 40 2.73 -6.91 13.79
C ASN A 40 3.43 -5.55 13.67
N ILE A 41 2.66 -4.47 13.44
CA ILE A 41 3.19 -3.10 13.43
C ILE A 41 3.69 -2.70 14.82
N GLN A 42 2.88 -2.93 15.86
CA GLN A 42 3.23 -2.58 17.24
C GLN A 42 4.42 -3.35 17.78
N THR A 43 4.61 -4.60 17.32
CA THR A 43 5.75 -5.45 17.69
C THR A 43 6.97 -5.28 16.79
N GLY A 44 6.94 -4.34 15.83
CA GLY A 44 8.07 -4.04 14.94
C GLY A 44 8.37 -5.12 13.90
N LYS A 45 7.47 -6.09 13.71
CA LYS A 45 7.60 -7.15 12.69
C LYS A 45 7.25 -6.65 11.29
N CYS A 46 6.43 -5.61 11.20
CA CYS A 46 6.03 -4.99 9.94
C CYS A 46 6.18 -3.47 10.01
N THR A 47 6.61 -2.86 8.91
CA THR A 47 6.64 -1.40 8.76
C THR A 47 5.44 -0.96 7.93
N PRO A 48 4.55 -0.08 8.44
CA PRO A 48 3.43 0.41 7.66
C PRO A 48 3.92 1.39 6.58
N VAL A 49 3.47 1.21 5.34
CA VAL A 49 3.79 2.07 4.21
C VAL A 49 2.50 2.51 3.52
N LEU A 50 2.39 3.80 3.19
CA LEU A 50 1.26 4.37 2.47
C LEU A 50 1.59 4.46 0.98
N PHE A 51 0.76 3.85 0.14
CA PHE A 51 0.85 3.94 -1.32
C PHE A 51 -0.39 4.60 -1.91
N PHE A 52 -0.18 5.54 -2.82
CA PHE A 52 -1.24 6.07 -3.69
C PHE A 52 -1.16 5.36 -5.02
N LEU A 53 -2.25 4.69 -5.39
CA LEU A 53 -2.35 3.91 -6.61
C LEU A 53 -3.47 4.47 -7.47
N ASN A 54 -3.25 4.49 -8.79
CA ASN A 54 -4.36 4.72 -9.70
C ASN A 54 -5.24 3.45 -9.79
N ASN A 55 -6.44 3.60 -10.35
CA ASN A 55 -7.42 2.51 -10.41
C ASN A 55 -6.93 1.29 -11.21
N GLU A 56 -6.09 1.49 -12.22
CA GLU A 56 -5.55 0.40 -13.05
C GLU A 56 -4.51 -0.40 -12.26
N GLN A 57 -3.58 0.29 -11.59
CA GLN A 57 -2.58 -0.31 -10.70
C GLN A 57 -3.25 -1.08 -9.55
N TYR A 58 -4.30 -0.50 -8.95
CA TYR A 58 -5.06 -1.16 -7.89
C TYR A 58 -5.70 -2.48 -8.37
N LYS A 59 -6.34 -2.47 -9.55
CA LYS A 59 -6.94 -3.68 -10.15
C LYS A 59 -5.90 -4.76 -10.41
N LEU A 60 -4.75 -4.38 -10.93
CA LEU A 60 -3.67 -5.30 -11.26
C LEU A 60 -3.13 -5.99 -10.00
N LEU A 61 -2.84 -5.23 -8.94
CA LEU A 61 -2.46 -5.77 -7.63
C LEU A 61 -3.54 -6.67 -7.01
N SER A 62 -4.81 -6.27 -7.11
CA SER A 62 -5.93 -7.04 -6.55
C SER A 62 -6.16 -8.39 -7.25
N SER A 63 -5.69 -8.54 -8.50
CA SER A 63 -5.86 -9.77 -9.28
C SER A 63 -4.77 -10.81 -9.04
N GLY A 64 -3.81 -10.55 -8.15
CA GLY A 64 -2.67 -11.44 -7.92
C GLY A 64 -1.67 -11.48 -9.08
N ASN A 65 -1.90 -10.73 -10.15
CA ASN A 65 -1.02 -10.58 -11.30
C ASN A 65 0.09 -9.58 -10.98
N THR A 66 0.88 -9.88 -9.95
CA THR A 66 2.00 -9.02 -9.53
C THR A 66 3.32 -9.60 -10.00
N ASP A 67 3.41 -9.89 -11.30
CA ASP A 67 4.71 -9.90 -11.96
C ASP A 67 4.88 -8.56 -12.67
N LEU A 68 5.76 -7.71 -12.12
CA LEU A 68 6.00 -6.34 -12.58
C LEU A 68 6.40 -6.25 -14.06
N GLU A 69 6.97 -7.32 -14.62
CA GLU A 69 7.35 -7.39 -16.03
C GLU A 69 6.11 -7.40 -16.95
N THR A 70 4.97 -7.88 -16.46
CA THR A 70 3.68 -7.82 -17.17
C THR A 70 3.09 -6.40 -17.23
N LEU A 71 3.49 -5.52 -16.32
CA LEU A 71 3.03 -4.12 -16.29
C LEU A 71 3.77 -3.24 -17.29
N LYS A 72 5.06 -3.51 -17.53
CA LYS A 72 5.87 -2.75 -18.50
C LYS A 72 5.54 -3.06 -19.96
N SER A 73 4.97 -4.23 -20.24
CA SER A 73 4.61 -4.66 -21.60
C SER A 73 3.26 -4.13 -22.09
N LYS A 74 2.49 -3.44 -21.23
CA LYS A 74 1.18 -2.85 -21.57
C LYS A 74 1.19 -1.32 -21.72
N GLN A 75 2.37 -0.69 -21.70
CA GLN A 75 2.54 0.73 -22.03
C GLN A 75 3.01 0.91 -23.47
#